data_AF-A0AAV5CNR4-F1
#
_entry.id   AF-A0AAV5CNR4-F1
#
_cell.length_a   1.000
_cell.length_b   1.000
_cell.length_c   1.000
_cell.angle_alpha   90.00
_cell.angle_beta   90.00
_cell.angle_gamma   90.00
#
_symmetry.space_group_name_H-M   'P 1'
#
loop_
_entity.id
_entity.type
_entity.pdbx_description
1 polymer ?
#
loop_
_entity_poly.entity_id
_entity_poly.type
_entity_poly.pdbx_seq_one_letter_code
_entity_poly.pdbx_strand_id
1 'polypeptide(L)'
;MYGRYGYGGFLSPVDQKVVVEKLLSHHPRSEEKIGCGVDAIMVAKHPNYRNSSCLFVLRTNGDLEDFSYRKCLRAYLEGKYPSHADRFLQKHFVPRWRRLADLENEK
;
A
#
# COMPACT_ATOMS: atom_id res chain seq x y z
N MET A 1 -13.70 -3.69 14.98
CA MET A 1 -13.68 -4.83 14.03
C MET A 1 -12.33 -4.85 13.34
N TYR A 2 -11.47 -5.81 13.68
CA TYR A 2 -10.25 -6.04 12.91
C TYR A 2 -10.68 -6.54 11.52
N GLY A 3 -10.07 -6.02 10.46
CA GLY A 3 -10.41 -6.39 9.08
C GLY A 3 -10.30 -7.90 8.83
N ARG A 4 -10.75 -8.36 7.66
CA ARG A 4 -10.77 -9.79 7.26
C ARG A 4 -9.46 -10.54 7.57
N TYR A 5 -8.33 -9.84 7.60
CA TYR A 5 -7.03 -10.36 8.02
C TYR A 5 -6.58 -9.64 9.30
N GLY A 6 -6.33 -10.42 10.36
CA GLY A 6 -5.75 -9.93 11.61
C GLY A 6 -4.29 -9.50 11.43
N TYR A 7 -3.75 -8.75 12.39
CA TYR A 7 -2.31 -8.44 12.41
C TYR A 7 -1.48 -9.72 12.58
N GLY A 8 -0.47 -9.90 11.74
CA GLY A 8 0.29 -11.14 11.61
C GLY A 8 -0.39 -12.20 10.73
N GLY A 9 -1.56 -11.89 10.16
CA GLY A 9 -2.27 -12.79 9.26
C GLY A 9 -1.71 -12.75 7.84
N PHE A 10 -1.66 -13.91 7.20
CA PHE A 10 -1.36 -14.05 5.78
C PHE A 10 -2.62 -13.85 4.94
N LEU A 11 -2.44 -13.28 3.75
CA LEU A 11 -3.52 -13.22 2.77
C LEU A 11 -3.84 -14.63 2.25
N SER A 12 -5.10 -14.85 1.90
CA SER A 12 -5.44 -16.05 1.13
C SER A 12 -4.73 -16.04 -0.23
N PRO A 13 -4.46 -17.20 -0.86
CA PRO A 13 -3.79 -17.25 -2.17
C PRO A 13 -4.48 -16.41 -3.25
N VAL A 14 -5.81 -16.31 -3.20
CA VAL A 14 -6.62 -15.49 -4.10
C VAL A 14 -6.33 -14.00 -3.90
N ASP A 15 -6.39 -13.53 -2.65
CA ASP A 15 -6.14 -12.13 -2.32
C ASP A 15 -4.66 -11.76 -2.54
N GLN A 16 -3.74 -12.67 -2.23
CA GLN A 16 -2.31 -12.51 -2.52
C GLN A 16 -2.08 -12.28 -4.01
N LYS A 17 -2.64 -13.12 -4.89
CA LYS A 17 -2.50 -12.96 -6.34
C LYS A 17 -3.00 -11.59 -6.80
N VAL A 18 -4.18 -11.17 -6.31
CA VAL A 18 -4.74 -9.85 -6.64
C VAL A 18 -3.82 -8.73 -6.17
N VAL A 19 -3.29 -8.80 -4.95
CA VAL A 19 -2.39 -7.76 -4.42
C VAL A 19 -1.09 -7.70 -5.20
N VAL A 20 -0.50 -8.84 -5.59
CA VAL A 20 0.72 -8.86 -6.41
C VAL A 20 0.44 -8.24 -7.79
N GLU A 21 -0.59 -8.72 -8.49
CA GLU A 21 -0.86 -8.33 -9.88
C GLU A 21 -1.42 -6.91 -10.03
N LYS A 22 -2.29 -6.48 -9.12
CA LYS A 22 -3.03 -5.21 -9.23
C LYS A 22 -2.45 -4.07 -8.40
N LEU A 23 -1.56 -4.34 -7.46
CA LEU A 23 -1.00 -3.31 -6.58
C LEU A 23 0.52 -3.32 -6.57
N LEU A 24 1.14 -4.44 -6.21
CA LEU A 24 2.59 -4.51 -6.04
C LEU A 24 3.31 -4.23 -7.37
N SER A 25 2.77 -4.73 -8.48
CA SER A 25 3.24 -4.46 -9.85
C SER A 25 3.34 -2.97 -10.19
N HIS A 26 2.46 -2.14 -9.63
CA HIS A 26 2.44 -0.69 -9.86
C HIS A 26 3.31 0.10 -8.88
N HIS A 27 3.93 -0.55 -7.89
CA HIS A 27 4.81 0.17 -6.98
C HIS A 27 6.00 0.76 -7.75
N PRO A 28 6.43 2.01 -7.50
CA PRO A 28 7.57 2.63 -8.20
C PRO A 28 8.89 1.85 -8.05
N ARG A 29 8.96 0.96 -7.06
CA ARG A 29 10.07 0.03 -6.81
C ARG A 29 9.59 -1.42 -6.83
N SER A 30 8.68 -1.76 -7.75
CA SER A 30 8.06 -3.09 -7.81
C SER A 30 9.10 -4.19 -8.02
N GLU A 31 10.07 -3.97 -8.90
CA GLU A 31 11.18 -4.90 -9.16
C GLU A 31 11.99 -5.19 -7.89
N GLU A 32 12.35 -4.15 -7.14
CA GLU A 32 13.08 -4.31 -5.87
C GLU A 32 12.24 -5.07 -4.85
N LYS A 33 10.94 -4.73 -4.72
CA LYS A 33 10.07 -5.35 -3.71
C LYS A 33 9.76 -6.82 -4.02
N ILE A 34 9.52 -7.16 -5.29
CA ILE A 34 9.33 -8.55 -5.73
C ILE A 34 10.66 -9.32 -5.65
N GLY A 35 11.76 -8.70 -6.07
CA GLY A 35 13.10 -9.27 -6.02
C GLY A 35 13.16 -10.66 -6.64
N CYS A 36 13.53 -11.66 -5.82
CA CYS A 36 13.63 -13.06 -6.22
C CYS A 36 12.28 -13.82 -6.30
N GLY A 37 11.16 -13.16 -6.03
CA GLY A 37 9.82 -13.72 -6.09
C GLY A 37 9.07 -13.61 -4.77
N VAL A 38 7.74 -13.63 -4.85
CA VAL A 38 6.82 -13.55 -3.70
C VAL A 38 6.39 -14.94 -3.28
N ASP A 39 6.66 -15.31 -2.03
CA ASP A 39 6.18 -16.55 -1.40
C ASP A 39 4.82 -16.32 -0.74
N ALA A 40 4.73 -15.32 0.15
CA ALA A 40 3.51 -14.97 0.85
C ALA A 40 3.37 -13.46 1.09
N ILE A 41 2.14 -13.00 1.37
CA ILE A 41 1.89 -11.61 1.83
C ILE A 41 1.27 -11.62 3.22
N MET A 42 1.87 -10.87 4.14
CA MET A 42 1.41 -10.72 5.52
C MET A 42 0.90 -9.30 5.78
N VAL A 43 -0.14 -9.17 6.59
CA VAL A 43 -0.63 -7.88 7.12
C VAL A 43 -0.05 -7.65 8.50
N ALA A 44 0.75 -6.62 8.70
CA ALA A 44 1.26 -6.27 10.02
C ALA A 44 1.30 -4.76 10.25
N LYS A 45 1.39 -4.35 11.52
CA LYS A 45 1.60 -2.93 11.84
C LYS A 45 3.02 -2.55 11.45
N HIS A 46 3.19 -1.36 10.88
CA HIS A 46 4.52 -0.84 10.64
C HIS A 46 5.19 -0.56 12.00
N PRO A 47 6.42 -1.07 12.26
CA PRO A 47 7.07 -0.94 13.56
C PRO A 47 7.23 0.52 14.00
N ASN A 48 7.56 1.40 13.04
CA ASN A 48 7.75 2.83 13.29
C ASN A 48 6.45 3.66 13.19
N TYR A 49 5.38 3.15 12.58
CA TYR A 49 4.13 3.88 12.35
C TYR A 49 2.95 3.07 12.91
N ARG A 50 2.79 3.13 14.24
CA ARG A 50 1.84 2.31 15.02
C ARG A 50 0.37 2.45 14.61
N ASN A 51 0.02 3.51 13.89
CA ASN A 51 -1.32 3.81 13.41
C ASN A 51 -1.55 3.42 11.94
N SER A 52 -0.54 2.85 11.26
CA SER A 52 -0.66 2.35 9.89
C SER A 52 -0.41 0.84 9.81
N SER A 53 -1.36 0.14 9.21
CA SER A 53 -1.16 -1.22 8.73
C SER A 53 -0.40 -1.19 7.40
N CYS A 54 0.67 -1.98 7.30
CA CYS A 54 1.41 -2.22 6.07
C CYS A 54 1.25 -3.67 5.62
N LEU A 55 1.55 -3.90 4.35
CA LEU A 55 1.67 -5.23 3.78
C LEU A 55 3.16 -5.58 3.72
N PHE A 56 3.49 -6.83 4.00
CA PHE A 56 4.84 -7.35 3.94
C PHE A 56 4.88 -8.49 2.93
N VAL A 57 5.84 -8.43 2.01
CA VAL A 57 6.17 -9.52 1.10
C VAL A 57 7.17 -10.42 1.83
N LEU A 58 6.81 -11.68 2.02
CA LEU A 58 7.78 -12.73 2.29
C LEU A 58 8.32 -13.21 0.95
N ARG A 59 9.62 -13.05 0.73
CA ARG A 59 10.29 -13.48 -0.50
C ARG A 59 10.68 -14.95 -0.44
N THR A 60 10.90 -15.54 -1.61
CA THR A 60 11.34 -16.95 -1.73
C THR A 60 12.70 -17.24 -1.09
N ASN A 61 13.53 -16.22 -0.90
CA ASN A 61 14.80 -16.32 -0.19
C ASN A 61 14.67 -16.19 1.34
N GLY A 62 13.46 -15.99 1.86
CA GLY A 62 13.17 -15.80 3.28
C GLY A 62 13.20 -14.35 3.77
N ASP A 63 13.56 -13.39 2.92
CA ASP A 63 13.55 -11.98 3.29
C ASP A 63 12.12 -11.44 3.46
N LEU A 64 11.94 -10.52 4.40
CA LEU A 64 10.67 -9.85 4.64
C LEU A 64 10.79 -8.37 4.29
N GLU A 65 9.99 -7.92 3.34
CA GLU A 65 10.08 -6.57 2.81
C GLU A 65 8.72 -5.86 2.89
N ASP A 66 8.66 -4.68 3.48
CA ASP A 66 7.42 -3.92 3.58
C ASP A 66 7.10 -3.17 2.28
N PHE A 67 5.80 -3.02 1.99
CA PHE A 67 5.32 -2.12 0.95
C PHE A 67 4.05 -1.41 1.36
N SER A 68 3.88 -0.20 0.83
CA SER A 68 2.75 0.65 1.15
C SER A 68 1.65 0.51 0.10
N TYR A 69 0.49 0.00 0.52
CA TYR A 69 -0.73 -0.03 -0.29
C TYR A 69 -1.04 1.34 -0.93
N ARG A 70 -0.86 2.43 -0.17
CA ARG A 70 -1.10 3.79 -0.67
C ARG A 70 -0.17 4.17 -1.82
N LYS A 71 1.10 3.76 -1.78
CA LYS A 71 2.08 4.05 -2.85
C LYS A 71 1.73 3.27 -4.12
N CYS A 72 1.39 1.99 -3.99
CA CYS A 72 0.90 1.17 -5.10
C CYS A 72 -0.33 1.79 -5.78
N LEU A 73 -1.34 2.15 -4.97
CA LEU A 73 -2.59 2.69 -5.49
C LEU A 73 -2.41 4.08 -6.12
N ARG A 74 -1.56 4.93 -5.53
CA ARG A 74 -1.20 6.22 -6.11
C ARG A 74 -0.63 6.05 -7.51
N ALA A 75 0.40 5.24 -7.66
CA ALA A 75 1.05 5.02 -8.96
C ALA A 75 0.08 4.42 -10.00
N TYR A 76 -0.79 3.49 -9.59
CA TYR A 76 -1.84 2.96 -10.44
C TYR A 76 -2.82 4.06 -10.92
N LEU A 77 -3.28 4.91 -10.01
CA LEU A 77 -4.22 5.99 -10.33
C LEU A 77 -3.58 7.06 -11.19
N GLU A 78 -2.33 7.44 -10.92
CA GLU A 78 -1.57 8.41 -11.72
C GLU A 78 -1.36 7.90 -13.15
N GLY A 79 -1.08 6.60 -13.33
CA GLY A 79 -0.95 6.00 -14.65
C GLY A 79 -2.27 5.86 -15.42
N LYS A 80 -3.37 5.49 -14.75
CA LYS A 80 -4.64 5.18 -15.44
C LYS A 80 -5.61 6.37 -15.51
N TYR A 81 -5.58 7.25 -14.52
CA TYR A 81 -6.50 8.38 -14.35
C TYR A 81 -5.76 9.64 -13.89
N PRO A 82 -4.78 10.14 -14.66
CA PRO A 82 -3.88 11.22 -14.24
C PRO A 82 -4.62 12.49 -13.76
N SER A 83 -5.71 12.87 -14.44
CA SER A 83 -6.51 14.05 -14.08
C SER A 83 -7.38 13.89 -12.83
N HIS A 84 -7.55 12.68 -12.31
CA HIS A 84 -8.41 12.39 -11.16
C HIS A 84 -7.67 11.78 -9.97
N ALA A 85 -6.43 11.35 -10.17
CA ALA A 85 -5.63 10.65 -9.17
C ALA A 85 -5.51 11.46 -7.87
N ASP A 86 -5.05 12.71 -7.96
CA ASP A 86 -4.87 13.56 -6.77
C ASP A 86 -6.18 13.83 -6.03
N ARG A 87 -7.25 14.17 -6.77
CA ARG A 87 -8.57 14.41 -6.15
C ARG A 87 -9.07 13.18 -5.40
N PHE A 88 -8.88 11.99 -5.97
CA PHE A 88 -9.26 10.74 -5.32
C PHE A 88 -8.41 10.47 -4.06
N LEU A 89 -7.09 10.62 -4.18
CA LEU A 89 -6.16 10.38 -3.07
C LEU A 89 -6.40 11.36 -1.92
N GLN A 90 -6.62 12.65 -2.20
CA GLN A 90 -6.97 13.65 -1.20
C GLN A 90 -8.30 13.35 -0.51
N LYS A 91 -9.32 12.94 -1.27
CA LYS A 91 -10.64 12.64 -0.72
C LYS A 91 -10.63 11.43 0.24
N HIS A 92 -9.87 10.38 -0.10
CA HIS A 92 -9.96 9.08 0.56
C HIS A 92 -8.79 8.76 1.50
N PHE A 93 -7.60 9.32 1.28
CA PHE A 93 -6.39 8.92 2.02
C PHE A 93 -5.73 10.05 2.80
N VAL A 94 -6.07 11.32 2.55
CA VAL A 94 -5.59 12.46 3.34
C VAL A 94 -6.58 12.77 4.47
N PRO A 95 -6.13 12.74 5.74
CA PRO A 95 -6.99 13.10 6.87
C PRO A 95 -7.58 14.49 6.69
N ARG A 96 -8.83 14.70 7.16
CA ARG A 96 -9.54 15.98 7.00
C ARG A 96 -8.73 17.17 7.53
N TRP A 97 -7.96 16.98 8.60
CA TRP A 97 -7.12 18.03 9.18
C TRP A 97 -5.91 18.42 8.32
N ARG A 98 -5.32 17.49 7.54
CA ARG A 98 -4.26 17.85 6.58
C ARG A 98 -4.79 18.63 5.37
N ARG A 99 -6.02 18.35 4.94
CA ARG A 99 -6.69 19.11 3.86
C ARG A 99 -6.95 20.57 4.22
N LEU A 100 -7.05 20.89 5.52
CA LEU A 100 -7.26 22.26 5.99
C LEU A 100 -5.94 23.05 6.05
N ALA A 101 -4.83 22.39 6.38
CA ALA A 101 -3.51 23.01 6.44
C ALA A 101 -3.00 23.49 5.06
N ASP A 102 -3.39 22.82 3.97
CA ASP A 102 -3.04 23.25 2.62
C ASP A 102 -3.85 24.49 2.18
N LEU A 103 -5.06 24.70 2.74
CA LEU A 103 -5.88 25.89 2.47
C LEU A 103 -5.45 27.12 3.29
N GLU A 104 -4.81 26.92 4.45
CA GLU A 104 -4.27 28.01 5.27
C GLU A 104 -2.92 28.53 4.77
N ASN A 105 -2.19 27.75 3.96
CA ASN A 105 -0.90 28.13 3.38
C ASN A 105 -1.00 28.82 2.00
N GLU A 106 -2.22 29.02 1.48
CA GLU A 106 -2.51 29.76 0.26
C GLU A 106 -3.17 31.13 0.56
N LYS A 107 -2.80 31.73 1.69
CA LYS A 107 -3.16 33.11 2.09
C LYS A 107 -1.94 33.91 2.51
#